data_AF-A0A960GTA0-F1
#
_entry.id   AF-A0A960GTA0-F1
#
_cell.length_a   1.000
_cell.length_b   1.000
_cell.length_c   1.000
_cell.angle_alpha   90.00
_cell.angle_beta   90.00
_cell.angle_gamma   90.00
#
_symmetry.space_group_name_H-M   'P 1'
#
loop_
_entity.id
_entity.type
_entity.pdbx_description
1 polymer ?
#
loop_
_entity_poly.entity_id
_entity_poly.type
_entity_poly.pdbx_seq_one_letter_code
_entity_poly.pdbx_strand_id
1 'polypeptide(L)'
;MPSRAARPILVRLFGNGTADHPNGGIISGNGFSYDAQTCPGVSACAGGNGGLLAGNGGSGWNGGDGGAAGWLGTGGNGGEGIPGGEGGNGGRGGLFAGNGGAGGNGGVALTAAGSGGAGGDGGDTGILSIWGRGGAGGQGGVGGDGGAGGNGGNIFGAGGDGGVPGTGGVPGTGGRGRLLFVIARNGVDALDNSLVYFLDDTNQTALTPQGYGVIGEYAPTERSTLTTGGRIVGQSVALVNGHGKDGYNLWPSIAEYFTSSTPVAEGDKTALAQNILSTVMLYPDEFPTPAEGTPTPNGGYVLWMQDFEFTPGAAPTDEAYAGVLAVMWAGKQILGDAMKIIPVPSSSLFKTLGTEAEPYDSDHIINGDGTTPYLTSLGLTGLPVNPAEGSGGEWNFLSLAYANGLIDGFIGQQYNSTFTGSVTPDTKEFYSAALPYAIMSAYQDPSQVATGGPWNSDYYNTIPFHAGVWWEGDVDPSWGQPPSTNQKLIPTPVPLPTT
;
A
#
# COMPACT_ATOMS: atom_id res chain seq x y z
N MET A 1 -29.04 45.89 54.45
CA MET A 1 -28.42 45.01 53.45
C MET A 1 -29.53 44.31 52.69
N PRO A 2 -29.80 44.60 51.40
CA PRO A 2 -30.68 43.74 50.61
C PRO A 2 -29.89 42.53 50.10
N SER A 3 -30.49 41.36 50.22
CA SER A 3 -29.93 40.07 49.87
C SER A 3 -29.70 39.94 48.37
N ARG A 4 -28.52 39.45 47.98
CA ARG A 4 -28.27 38.93 46.62
C ARG A 4 -29.07 37.64 46.47
N ALA A 5 -30.23 37.72 45.83
CA ALA A 5 -30.90 36.54 45.31
C ALA A 5 -29.98 35.87 44.27
N ALA A 6 -29.50 34.67 44.58
CA ALA A 6 -28.84 33.80 43.62
C ALA A 6 -29.88 33.44 42.54
N ARG A 7 -29.72 33.97 41.33
CA ARG A 7 -30.52 33.55 40.18
C ARG A 7 -30.12 32.11 39.83
N PRO A 8 -31.07 31.17 39.68
CA PRO A 8 -30.74 29.81 39.28
C PRO A 8 -30.17 29.82 37.86
N ILE A 9 -29.06 29.11 37.65
CA ILE A 9 -28.55 28.80 36.31
C ILE A 9 -29.54 27.79 35.72
N LEU A 10 -30.46 28.28 34.87
CA LEU A 10 -31.38 27.43 34.14
C LEU A 10 -30.61 26.78 32.99
N VAL A 11 -30.17 25.54 33.17
CA VAL A 11 -29.56 24.75 32.10
C VAL A 11 -30.63 24.46 31.06
N ARG A 12 -30.57 25.15 29.92
CA ARG A 12 -31.52 24.98 28.83
C ARG A 12 -31.04 23.89 27.90
N LEU A 13 -31.66 22.71 28.00
CA LEU A 13 -31.32 21.57 27.15
C LEU A 13 -31.84 21.75 25.71
N PHE A 14 -33.01 22.39 25.55
CA PHE A 14 -33.66 22.61 24.27
C PHE A 14 -34.19 24.04 24.10
N GLY A 15 -34.11 24.55 22.88
CA GLY A 15 -34.77 25.78 22.43
C GLY A 15 -33.81 26.84 21.89
N ASN A 16 -34.35 27.76 21.11
CA ASN A 16 -33.53 28.79 20.43
C ASN A 16 -33.02 29.84 21.41
N GLY A 17 -31.87 30.43 21.10
CA GLY A 17 -31.32 31.56 21.83
C GLY A 17 -32.25 32.78 21.82
N THR A 18 -31.96 33.72 22.72
CA THR A 18 -32.62 35.02 22.83
C THR A 18 -31.56 36.12 22.91
N ALA A 19 -31.94 37.39 22.76
CA ALA A 19 -30.99 38.51 22.86
C ALA A 19 -30.16 38.51 24.17
N ASP A 20 -30.76 38.10 25.29
CA ASP A 20 -30.07 38.01 26.60
C ASP A 20 -29.22 36.74 26.76
N HIS A 21 -29.56 35.68 26.01
CA HIS A 21 -28.90 34.37 26.04
C HIS A 21 -28.80 33.85 24.61
N PRO A 22 -27.82 34.32 23.82
CA PRO A 22 -27.85 34.15 22.37
C PRO A 22 -27.67 32.71 21.92
N ASN A 23 -27.05 31.86 22.73
CA ASN A 23 -26.85 30.46 22.36
C ASN A 23 -28.14 29.65 22.45
N GLY A 24 -28.33 28.74 21.50
CA GLY A 24 -29.35 27.70 21.57
C GLY A 24 -29.13 26.77 22.76
N GLY A 25 -30.15 25.96 23.05
CA GLY A 25 -30.09 24.93 24.09
C GLY A 25 -28.96 23.94 23.81
N ILE A 26 -28.39 23.36 24.88
CA ILE A 26 -27.19 22.51 24.81
C ILE A 26 -27.34 21.37 23.82
N ILE A 27 -28.52 20.73 23.76
CA ILE A 27 -28.76 19.58 22.88
C ILE A 27 -29.23 20.04 21.50
N SER A 28 -30.24 20.90 21.46
CA SER A 28 -30.78 21.42 20.21
C SER A 28 -31.41 22.81 20.35
N GLY A 29 -31.22 23.63 19.33
CA GLY A 29 -31.76 24.97 19.21
C GLY A 29 -30.89 25.84 18.31
N ASN A 30 -31.51 26.78 17.62
CA ASN A 30 -30.76 27.76 16.83
C ASN A 30 -30.21 28.86 17.73
N GLY A 31 -29.04 29.37 17.38
CA GLY A 31 -28.53 30.61 17.94
C GLY A 31 -29.39 31.81 17.57
N PHE A 32 -29.34 32.84 18.41
CA PHE A 32 -30.07 34.08 18.20
C PHE A 32 -29.37 34.94 17.14
N SER A 33 -30.14 35.47 16.19
CA SER A 33 -29.64 36.43 15.19
C SER A 33 -29.97 37.84 15.65
N TYR A 34 -28.96 38.69 15.77
CA TYR A 34 -29.15 40.08 16.18
C TYR A 34 -29.58 40.96 15.01
N ASP A 35 -30.33 42.02 15.34
CA ASP A 35 -30.80 43.05 14.42
C ASP A 35 -30.79 44.43 15.09
N ALA A 36 -31.23 45.46 14.36
CA ALA A 36 -31.27 46.83 14.87
C ALA A 36 -32.14 47.02 16.13
N GLN A 37 -33.13 46.15 16.38
CA GLN A 37 -34.03 46.26 17.54
C GLN A 37 -33.43 45.58 18.77
N THR A 38 -32.70 44.49 18.55
CA THR A 38 -32.18 43.61 19.60
C THR A 38 -30.71 43.87 19.91
N CYS A 39 -30.02 44.61 19.04
CA CYS A 39 -28.70 45.20 19.24
C CYS A 39 -28.73 46.70 18.84
N PRO A 40 -29.36 47.57 19.65
CA PRO A 40 -29.52 48.97 19.31
C PRO A 40 -28.19 49.76 19.35
N GLY A 41 -28.04 50.70 18.43
CA GLY A 41 -26.90 51.61 18.36
C GLY A 41 -25.84 51.16 17.35
N VAL A 42 -24.57 51.50 17.64
CA VAL A 42 -23.40 51.19 16.80
C VAL A 42 -22.60 49.99 17.31
N SER A 43 -23.11 49.28 18.32
CA SER A 43 -22.42 48.14 18.91
C SER A 43 -22.45 46.95 17.97
N ALA A 44 -21.31 46.28 17.80
CA ALA A 44 -21.23 44.97 17.16
C ALA A 44 -21.81 43.90 18.09
N CYS A 45 -22.72 43.06 17.57
CA CYS A 45 -23.28 41.94 18.32
C CYS A 45 -23.05 40.64 17.57
N ALA A 46 -22.33 39.71 18.20
CA ALA A 46 -22.09 38.38 17.65
C ALA A 46 -23.34 37.52 17.76
N GLY A 47 -23.69 36.82 16.68
CA GLY A 47 -24.77 35.85 16.66
C GLY A 47 -24.50 34.67 17.58
N GLY A 48 -25.56 34.09 18.13
CA GLY A 48 -25.42 32.97 19.06
C GLY A 48 -25.05 31.65 18.40
N ASN A 49 -24.44 30.74 19.16
CA ASN A 49 -24.14 29.39 18.67
C ASN A 49 -25.38 28.49 18.71
N GLY A 50 -25.49 27.57 17.76
CA GLY A 50 -26.48 26.51 17.77
C GLY A 50 -26.20 25.44 18.84
N GLY A 51 -27.20 24.63 19.13
CA GLY A 51 -27.08 23.47 20.03
C GLY A 51 -26.17 22.38 19.49
N LEU A 52 -25.61 21.56 20.38
CA LEU A 52 -24.53 20.61 20.07
C LEU A 52 -24.92 19.58 19.00
N LEU A 53 -26.12 19.01 19.05
CA LEU A 53 -26.51 17.96 18.09
C LEU A 53 -27.16 18.53 16.85
N ALA A 54 -28.05 19.51 17.02
CA ALA A 54 -28.77 20.14 15.92
C ALA A 54 -29.12 21.59 16.24
N GLY A 55 -28.65 22.49 15.39
CA GLY A 55 -28.92 23.92 15.51
C GLY A 55 -28.06 24.74 14.58
N ASN A 56 -28.68 25.73 13.94
CA ASN A 56 -27.97 26.73 13.15
C ASN A 56 -27.37 27.80 14.06
N GLY A 57 -26.25 28.37 13.65
CA GLY A 57 -25.76 29.60 14.25
C GLY A 57 -26.67 30.79 13.92
N GLY A 58 -26.72 31.75 14.82
CA GLY A 58 -27.40 33.03 14.60
C GLY A 58 -26.51 34.02 13.86
N SER A 59 -27.11 34.97 13.14
CA SER A 59 -26.37 36.01 12.42
C SER A 59 -25.91 37.12 13.36
N GLY A 60 -24.72 37.66 13.12
CA GLY A 60 -24.22 38.84 13.80
C GLY A 60 -24.80 40.14 13.23
N TRP A 61 -24.51 41.26 13.89
CA TRP A 61 -25.00 42.60 13.55
C TRP A 61 -23.90 43.64 13.75
N ASN A 62 -23.86 44.70 12.91
CA ASN A 62 -22.92 45.82 13.00
C ASN A 62 -21.44 45.39 13.06
N GLY A 63 -21.02 44.46 12.19
CA GLY A 63 -19.67 43.90 12.20
C GLY A 63 -19.48 42.75 13.19
N GLY A 64 -20.52 42.33 13.91
CA GLY A 64 -20.46 41.17 14.80
C GLY A 64 -20.39 39.85 14.02
N ASP A 65 -19.64 38.88 14.52
CA ASP A 65 -19.49 37.57 13.89
C ASP A 65 -20.79 36.75 13.92
N GLY A 66 -20.98 35.87 12.95
CA GLY A 66 -22.01 34.85 12.98
C GLY A 66 -21.66 33.71 13.93
N GLY A 67 -22.67 33.13 14.59
CA GLY A 67 -22.48 32.01 15.51
C GLY A 67 -22.20 30.69 14.78
N ALA A 68 -21.53 29.76 15.46
CA ALA A 68 -21.27 28.42 14.92
C ALA A 68 -22.48 27.49 15.09
N ALA A 69 -22.64 26.55 14.16
CA ALA A 69 -23.53 25.40 14.32
C ALA A 69 -22.89 24.29 15.17
N GLY A 70 -23.70 23.35 15.64
CA GLY A 70 -23.25 22.14 16.35
C GLY A 70 -22.77 21.04 15.40
N TRP A 71 -23.29 19.83 15.57
CA TRP A 71 -22.98 18.70 14.69
C TRP A 71 -23.71 18.78 13.35
N LEU A 72 -24.97 19.23 13.40
CA LEU A 72 -25.83 19.44 12.24
C LEU A 72 -26.35 20.87 12.27
N GLY A 73 -26.10 21.62 11.20
CA GLY A 73 -26.60 22.98 11.07
C GLY A 73 -25.68 23.88 10.26
N THR A 74 -26.21 25.01 9.80
CA THR A 74 -25.47 26.04 9.07
C THR A 74 -24.98 27.11 10.03
N GLY A 75 -23.75 27.59 9.84
CA GLY A 75 -23.23 28.72 10.59
C GLY A 75 -24.00 30.00 10.27
N GLY A 76 -24.08 30.91 11.24
CA GLY A 76 -24.75 32.20 11.05
C GLY A 76 -23.92 33.15 10.18
N ASN A 77 -24.56 34.11 9.51
CA ASN A 77 -23.82 35.10 8.73
C ASN A 77 -23.17 36.15 9.65
N GLY A 78 -22.02 36.68 9.24
CA GLY A 78 -21.46 37.87 9.86
C GLY A 78 -22.31 39.10 9.59
N GLY A 79 -22.33 40.03 10.55
CA GLY A 79 -23.05 41.29 10.43
C GLY A 79 -22.32 42.27 9.53
N GLU A 80 -23.05 43.07 8.75
CA GLU A 80 -22.46 44.15 7.97
C GLU A 80 -21.80 45.20 8.87
N GLY A 81 -20.65 45.72 8.46
CA GLY A 81 -19.93 46.77 9.15
C GLY A 81 -20.68 48.11 9.11
N ILE A 82 -20.68 48.82 10.23
CA ILE A 82 -21.11 50.23 10.28
C ILE A 82 -20.13 51.11 9.51
N PRO A 83 -20.44 52.38 9.17
CA PRO A 83 -19.51 53.25 8.45
C PRO A 83 -18.11 53.29 9.07
N GLY A 84 -17.09 52.95 8.27
CA GLY A 84 -15.69 52.82 8.67
C GLY A 84 -15.33 51.54 9.46
N GLY A 85 -16.30 50.69 9.77
CA GLY A 85 -16.14 49.44 10.51
C GLY A 85 -16.09 48.21 9.59
N GLU A 86 -15.40 47.17 10.04
CA GLU A 86 -15.27 45.89 9.34
C GLU A 86 -16.57 45.08 9.37
N GLY A 87 -16.77 44.22 8.38
CA GLY A 87 -17.81 43.22 8.40
C GLY A 87 -17.43 42.04 9.30
N GLY A 88 -18.43 41.44 9.96
CA GLY A 88 -18.21 40.29 10.84
C GLY A 88 -17.90 39.02 10.06
N ASN A 89 -17.21 38.06 10.69
CA ASN A 89 -16.94 36.77 10.07
C ASN A 89 -18.19 35.89 10.07
N GLY A 90 -18.32 35.03 9.06
CA GLY A 90 -19.32 33.98 9.02
C GLY A 90 -19.04 32.88 10.03
N GLY A 91 -20.08 32.36 10.64
CA GLY A 91 -20.00 31.27 11.60
C GLY A 91 -19.71 29.92 10.93
N ARG A 92 -19.10 29.01 11.70
CA ARG A 92 -18.79 27.66 11.20
C ARG A 92 -20.04 26.80 11.02
N GLY A 93 -20.10 26.04 9.92
CA GLY A 93 -21.09 24.99 9.68
C GLY A 93 -20.89 23.75 10.54
N GLY A 94 -21.88 22.86 10.53
CA GLY A 94 -21.93 21.70 11.41
C GLY A 94 -20.82 20.67 11.18
N LEU A 95 -20.43 19.96 12.26
CA LEU A 95 -19.34 18.96 12.22
C LEU A 95 -19.54 17.90 11.14
N PHE A 96 -20.76 17.39 10.97
CA PHE A 96 -21.10 16.29 10.05
C PHE A 96 -21.91 16.75 8.84
N ALA A 97 -22.71 17.81 8.98
CA ALA A 97 -23.44 18.41 7.87
C ALA A 97 -23.80 19.88 8.13
N GLY A 98 -23.67 20.69 7.08
CA GLY A 98 -24.09 22.08 7.05
C GLY A 98 -23.03 23.03 6.50
N ASN A 99 -23.51 24.18 6.01
CA ASN A 99 -22.69 25.19 5.36
C ASN A 99 -22.05 26.11 6.39
N GLY A 100 -20.92 26.73 6.04
CA GLY A 100 -20.47 27.91 6.75
C GLY A 100 -21.35 29.13 6.43
N GLY A 101 -21.43 30.07 7.36
CA GLY A 101 -22.12 31.34 7.15
C GLY A 101 -21.30 32.29 6.28
N ALA A 102 -21.95 33.20 5.57
CA ALA A 102 -21.24 34.23 4.80
C ALA A 102 -20.61 35.28 5.73
N GLY A 103 -19.48 35.85 5.33
CA GLY A 103 -18.92 37.04 5.97
C GLY A 103 -19.76 38.28 5.67
N GLY A 104 -19.80 39.22 6.61
CA GLY A 104 -20.47 40.50 6.47
C GLY A 104 -19.67 41.46 5.59
N ASN A 105 -20.35 42.35 4.86
CA ASN A 105 -19.67 43.38 4.09
C ASN A 105 -19.05 44.44 5.02
N GLY A 106 -17.91 44.99 4.63
CA GLY A 106 -17.30 46.13 5.30
C GLY A 106 -18.10 47.42 5.08
N GLY A 107 -18.11 48.28 6.09
CA GLY A 107 -18.85 49.52 6.06
C GLY A 107 -18.24 50.57 5.12
N VAL A 108 -19.09 51.45 4.60
CA VAL A 108 -18.67 52.56 3.73
C VAL A 108 -17.71 53.52 4.43
N ALA A 109 -16.84 54.19 3.67
CA ALA A 109 -15.91 55.19 4.21
C ALA A 109 -16.64 56.37 4.88
N LEU A 110 -16.10 56.87 6.00
CA LEU A 110 -16.64 58.01 6.74
C LEU A 110 -16.38 59.37 6.08
N THR A 111 -15.41 59.43 5.16
CA THR A 111 -15.08 60.63 4.38
C THR A 111 -14.72 60.24 2.96
N ALA A 112 -14.83 61.19 2.01
CA ALA A 112 -14.52 60.94 0.60
C ALA A 112 -13.06 60.54 0.31
N ALA A 113 -12.15 60.78 1.25
CA ALA A 113 -10.74 60.39 1.19
C ALA A 113 -10.36 59.25 2.17
N GLY A 114 -11.33 58.75 2.94
CA GLY A 114 -11.12 57.68 3.90
C GLY A 114 -11.32 56.30 3.27
N SER A 115 -10.72 55.28 3.88
CA SER A 115 -11.05 53.88 3.57
C SER A 115 -12.32 53.46 4.34
N GLY A 116 -13.14 52.62 3.71
CA GLY A 116 -14.17 51.82 4.35
C GLY A 116 -13.56 50.59 5.04
N GLY A 117 -14.40 49.85 5.75
CA GLY A 117 -13.96 48.65 6.45
C GLY A 117 -13.69 47.48 5.51
N ALA A 118 -12.89 46.52 5.94
CA ALA A 118 -12.72 45.25 5.25
C ALA A 118 -14.01 44.40 5.35
N GLY A 119 -14.24 43.54 4.37
CA GLY A 119 -15.26 42.50 4.47
C GLY A 119 -14.81 41.36 5.39
N GLY A 120 -15.76 40.75 6.10
CA GLY A 120 -15.47 39.63 6.99
C GLY A 120 -15.26 38.31 6.24
N ASP A 121 -14.52 37.38 6.83
CA ASP A 121 -14.28 36.07 6.22
C ASP A 121 -15.55 35.20 6.23
N GLY A 122 -15.72 34.35 5.24
CA GLY A 122 -16.74 33.33 5.22
C GLY A 122 -16.41 32.18 6.19
N GLY A 123 -17.43 31.61 6.81
CA GLY A 123 -17.27 30.50 7.75
C GLY A 123 -16.89 29.19 7.06
N ASP A 124 -16.03 28.40 7.71
CA ASP A 124 -15.72 27.04 7.26
C ASP A 124 -16.93 26.10 7.50
N THR A 125 -16.96 24.95 6.82
CA THR A 125 -17.79 23.82 7.26
C THR A 125 -17.13 23.03 8.42
N GLY A 126 -17.82 22.01 8.95
CA GLY A 126 -17.21 21.01 9.82
C GLY A 126 -16.08 20.22 9.15
N ILE A 127 -15.06 19.83 9.92
CA ILE A 127 -13.90 19.06 9.41
C ILE A 127 -14.26 17.64 8.97
N LEU A 128 -15.33 17.07 9.54
CA LEU A 128 -15.89 15.77 9.17
C LEU A 128 -17.16 15.90 8.32
N SER A 129 -17.43 17.10 7.79
CA SER A 129 -18.69 17.35 7.11
C SER A 129 -18.73 16.53 5.82
N ILE A 130 -19.75 15.68 5.73
CA ILE A 130 -20.05 14.89 4.54
C ILE A 130 -20.72 15.78 3.49
N TRP A 131 -21.48 16.79 3.94
CA TRP A 131 -22.24 17.70 3.09
C TRP A 131 -22.16 19.14 3.60
N GLY A 132 -21.64 20.04 2.77
CA GLY A 132 -21.67 21.48 3.05
C GLY A 132 -20.71 22.28 2.17
N ARG A 133 -21.00 23.57 2.00
CA ARG A 133 -20.14 24.55 1.34
C ARG A 133 -19.61 25.56 2.36
N GLY A 134 -18.34 25.94 2.23
CA GLY A 134 -17.82 27.09 2.98
C GLY A 134 -18.59 28.36 2.62
N GLY A 135 -18.71 29.28 3.58
CA GLY A 135 -19.38 30.56 3.36
C GLY A 135 -18.57 31.47 2.45
N ALA A 136 -19.23 32.33 1.69
CA ALA A 136 -18.53 33.36 0.91
C ALA A 136 -17.96 34.44 1.84
N GLY A 137 -16.82 35.02 1.47
CA GLY A 137 -16.29 36.20 2.12
C GLY A 137 -17.12 37.45 1.81
N GLY A 138 -17.15 38.39 2.76
CA GLY A 138 -17.84 39.67 2.63
C GLY A 138 -17.08 40.63 1.73
N GLN A 139 -17.80 41.56 1.10
CA GLN A 139 -17.18 42.59 0.26
C GLN A 139 -16.52 43.67 1.12
N GLY A 140 -15.41 44.23 0.65
CA GLY A 140 -14.79 45.40 1.29
C GLY A 140 -15.55 46.70 0.98
N GLY A 141 -15.58 47.63 1.94
CA GLY A 141 -15.94 49.02 1.67
C GLY A 141 -14.88 49.71 0.80
N VAL A 142 -15.16 50.89 0.22
CA VAL A 142 -14.20 51.64 -0.65
C VAL A 142 -12.82 51.75 0.02
N GLY A 143 -11.75 51.22 -0.57
CA GLY A 143 -10.41 51.20 0.00
C GLY A 143 -10.16 50.14 1.08
N GLY A 144 -11.13 49.26 1.34
CA GLY A 144 -11.06 48.10 2.21
C GLY A 144 -10.99 46.79 1.42
N ASP A 145 -10.33 45.80 2.01
CA ASP A 145 -10.13 44.47 1.41
C ASP A 145 -11.41 43.63 1.45
N GLY A 146 -11.54 42.68 0.51
CA GLY A 146 -12.58 41.66 0.58
C GLY A 146 -12.18 40.54 1.55
N GLY A 147 -13.16 39.96 2.25
CA GLY A 147 -12.93 38.83 3.16
C GLY A 147 -12.64 37.53 2.41
N ALA A 148 -11.87 36.63 3.01
CA ALA A 148 -11.62 35.30 2.44
C ALA A 148 -12.90 34.44 2.44
N GLY A 149 -13.01 33.52 1.49
CA GLY A 149 -14.05 32.48 1.51
C GLY A 149 -13.70 31.37 2.50
N GLY A 150 -14.73 30.79 3.12
CA GLY A 150 -14.58 29.67 4.04
C GLY A 150 -14.24 28.36 3.33
N ASN A 151 -13.52 27.47 3.99
CA ASN A 151 -13.15 26.17 3.47
C ASN A 151 -14.34 25.20 3.47
N GLY A 152 -14.35 24.31 2.47
CA GLY A 152 -15.29 23.20 2.39
C GLY A 152 -14.88 22.02 3.28
N GLY A 153 -15.82 21.10 3.47
CA GLY A 153 -15.64 19.88 4.26
C GLY A 153 -14.70 18.91 3.56
N ASN A 154 -13.98 18.09 4.33
CA ASN A 154 -12.96 17.20 3.79
C ASN A 154 -13.51 16.11 2.86
N ILE A 155 -14.81 15.83 2.79
CA ILE A 155 -15.33 14.70 1.99
C ILE A 155 -15.94 15.18 0.66
N PHE A 156 -17.04 15.95 0.69
CA PHE A 156 -17.69 16.49 -0.53
C PHE A 156 -17.91 18.02 -0.48
N GLY A 157 -17.08 18.76 0.27
CA GLY A 157 -17.33 20.18 0.48
C GLY A 157 -16.58 21.10 -0.46
N ALA A 158 -17.32 21.96 -1.15
CA ALA A 158 -16.75 23.09 -1.89
C ALA A 158 -16.38 24.23 -0.93
N GLY A 159 -15.27 24.92 -1.20
CA GLY A 159 -14.98 26.18 -0.56
C GLY A 159 -15.98 27.26 -0.98
N GLY A 160 -16.09 28.31 -0.17
CA GLY A 160 -16.80 29.54 -0.50
C GLY A 160 -15.95 30.48 -1.34
N ASP A 161 -16.60 31.37 -2.08
CA ASP A 161 -15.91 32.36 -2.90
C ASP A 161 -15.31 33.47 -2.01
N GLY A 162 -14.21 34.07 -2.44
CA GLY A 162 -13.66 35.25 -1.77
C GLY A 162 -14.52 36.49 -2.02
N GLY A 163 -14.48 37.43 -1.09
CA GLY A 163 -15.16 38.72 -1.17
C GLY A 163 -14.53 39.64 -2.21
N VAL A 164 -15.38 40.40 -2.91
CA VAL A 164 -14.94 41.44 -3.85
C VAL A 164 -14.37 42.63 -3.04
N PRO A 165 -13.23 43.21 -3.43
CA PRO A 165 -12.69 44.35 -2.73
C PRO A 165 -13.48 45.62 -3.03
N GLY A 166 -13.41 46.60 -2.13
CA GLY A 166 -13.76 47.97 -2.48
C GLY A 166 -12.71 48.58 -3.42
N THR A 167 -13.05 49.72 -4.03
CA THR A 167 -12.11 50.44 -4.91
C THR A 167 -10.81 50.78 -4.17
N GLY A 168 -9.69 50.17 -4.57
CA GLY A 168 -8.37 50.34 -3.94
C GLY A 168 -7.98 49.26 -2.91
N GLY A 169 -8.87 48.32 -2.58
CA GLY A 169 -8.59 47.16 -1.73
C GLY A 169 -8.18 45.91 -2.52
N VAL A 170 -7.75 44.87 -1.81
CA VAL A 170 -7.32 43.57 -2.34
C VAL A 170 -8.48 42.56 -2.27
N PRO A 171 -8.74 41.77 -3.32
CA PRO A 171 -9.79 40.74 -3.29
C PRO A 171 -9.48 39.65 -2.26
N GLY A 172 -10.52 39.12 -1.63
CA GLY A 172 -10.42 37.98 -0.74
C GLY A 172 -10.07 36.70 -1.51
N THR A 173 -9.28 35.82 -0.88
CA THR A 173 -8.99 34.51 -1.47
C THR A 173 -10.20 33.59 -1.36
N GLY A 174 -10.47 32.78 -2.39
CA GLY A 174 -11.47 31.71 -2.28
C GLY A 174 -11.06 30.63 -1.28
N GLY A 175 -12.05 30.03 -0.62
CA GLY A 175 -11.85 28.91 0.29
C GLY A 175 -11.46 27.63 -0.45
N ARG A 176 -10.71 26.75 0.20
CA ARG A 176 -10.28 25.49 -0.41
C ARG A 176 -11.40 24.46 -0.31
N GLY A 177 -11.76 23.84 -1.43
CA GLY A 177 -12.39 22.52 -1.40
C GLY A 177 -11.34 21.49 -1.01
N ARG A 178 -11.69 20.55 -0.12
CA ARG A 178 -10.81 19.43 0.22
C ARG A 178 -11.53 18.14 -0.13
N LEU A 179 -10.94 17.39 -1.05
CA LEU A 179 -11.35 16.02 -1.35
C LEU A 179 -10.38 15.09 -0.65
N LEU A 180 -10.71 14.70 0.58
CA LEU A 180 -10.16 13.50 1.16
C LEU A 180 -10.78 12.35 0.36
N PHE A 181 -9.97 11.74 -0.50
CA PHE A 181 -10.23 10.38 -0.95
C PHE A 181 -10.20 9.49 0.29
N VAL A 182 -11.33 9.40 0.99
CA VAL A 182 -11.65 8.17 1.67
C VAL A 182 -11.90 7.19 0.54
N ILE A 183 -10.87 6.41 0.19
CA ILE A 183 -11.11 5.14 -0.47
C ILE A 183 -11.90 4.35 0.58
N ALA A 184 -13.22 4.56 0.63
CA ALA A 184 -14.11 3.53 1.02
C ALA A 184 -13.82 2.44 0.00
N ARG A 185 -12.99 1.47 0.39
CA ARG A 185 -12.93 0.20 -0.29
C ARG A 185 -14.37 -0.28 -0.23
N ASN A 186 -15.12 -0.05 -1.29
CA ASN A 186 -16.37 -0.74 -1.52
C ASN A 186 -16.02 -2.20 -1.30
N GLY A 187 -16.74 -2.87 -0.40
CA GLY A 187 -16.59 -4.28 -0.06
C GLY A 187 -16.97 -5.18 -1.24
N VAL A 188 -16.25 -5.02 -2.34
CA VAL A 188 -15.81 -6.10 -3.21
C VAL A 188 -14.40 -6.35 -2.70
N ASP A 189 -14.17 -7.52 -2.11
CA ASP A 189 -12.87 -7.91 -1.56
C ASP A 189 -11.76 -7.41 -2.48
N ALA A 190 -10.85 -6.61 -1.93
CA ALA A 190 -9.57 -6.41 -2.55
C ALA A 190 -9.04 -7.82 -2.77
N LEU A 191 -9.01 -8.25 -4.03
CA LEU A 191 -8.02 -9.22 -4.40
C LEU A 191 -6.71 -8.54 -4.07
N ASP A 192 -6.17 -9.02 -2.98
CA ASP A 192 -4.87 -8.70 -2.48
C ASP A 192 -3.92 -8.78 -3.69
N ASN A 193 -3.07 -7.77 -3.89
CA ASN A 193 -2.01 -7.79 -4.92
C ASN A 193 -0.99 -8.94 -4.66
N SER A 194 -1.37 -9.91 -3.82
CA SER A 194 -0.64 -11.06 -3.34
C SER A 194 -0.86 -12.31 -4.21
N LEU A 195 -1.54 -12.22 -5.34
CA LEU A 195 -1.76 -13.34 -6.26
C LEU A 195 -0.88 -13.20 -7.49
N VAL A 196 -0.28 -14.33 -7.91
CA VAL A 196 0.64 -14.37 -9.05
C VAL A 196 0.31 -15.52 -10.01
N TYR A 197 0.44 -15.25 -11.31
CA TYR A 197 0.34 -16.25 -12.36
C TYR A 197 1.75 -16.60 -12.84
N PHE A 198 2.17 -17.86 -12.67
CA PHE A 198 3.35 -18.37 -13.35
C PHE A 198 2.94 -18.87 -14.73
N LEU A 199 3.54 -18.29 -15.77
CA LEU A 199 3.22 -18.55 -17.17
C LEU A 199 4.41 -19.22 -17.87
N ASP A 200 4.19 -20.40 -18.45
CA ASP A 200 5.17 -21.01 -19.36
C ASP A 200 5.20 -20.31 -20.73
N ASP A 201 4.06 -19.73 -21.13
CA ASP A 201 3.93 -18.93 -22.35
C ASP A 201 3.54 -17.49 -22.00
N THR A 202 4.51 -16.58 -22.04
CA THR A 202 4.33 -15.16 -21.70
C THR A 202 3.42 -14.42 -22.68
N ASN A 203 3.11 -14.97 -23.86
CA ASN A 203 2.08 -14.42 -24.76
C ASN A 203 0.69 -14.37 -24.10
N GLN A 204 0.48 -15.15 -23.05
CA GLN A 204 -0.77 -15.24 -22.32
C GLN A 204 -0.93 -14.18 -21.23
N THR A 205 0.07 -13.31 -21.05
CA THR A 205 0.02 -12.23 -20.07
C THR A 205 -1.21 -11.33 -20.23
N ALA A 206 -1.69 -11.13 -21.47
CA ALA A 206 -2.89 -10.34 -21.75
C ALA A 206 -4.19 -10.97 -21.17
N LEU A 207 -4.19 -12.27 -20.91
CA LEU A 207 -5.30 -12.99 -20.27
C LEU A 207 -5.24 -12.91 -18.73
N THR A 208 -4.11 -12.48 -18.17
CA THR A 208 -3.99 -12.30 -16.72
C THR A 208 -4.62 -10.96 -16.28
N PRO A 209 -5.51 -10.95 -15.29
CA PRO A 209 -6.20 -9.74 -14.84
C PRO A 209 -5.24 -8.63 -14.38
N GLN A 210 -5.62 -7.36 -14.62
CA GLN A 210 -4.85 -6.23 -14.10
C GLN A 210 -4.86 -6.20 -12.57
N GLY A 211 -3.73 -5.88 -11.96
CA GLY A 211 -3.53 -5.92 -10.50
C GLY A 211 -2.85 -7.19 -9.98
N TYR A 212 -2.74 -8.24 -10.80
CA TYR A 212 -2.08 -9.49 -10.45
C TYR A 212 -0.62 -9.50 -10.89
N GLY A 213 0.23 -10.15 -10.09
CA GLY A 213 1.59 -10.45 -10.49
C GLY A 213 1.63 -11.46 -11.64
N VAL A 214 2.73 -11.44 -12.39
CA VAL A 214 3.06 -12.49 -13.35
C VAL A 214 4.50 -12.95 -13.15
N ILE A 215 4.75 -14.24 -13.30
CA ILE A 215 6.09 -14.84 -13.34
C ILE A 215 6.25 -15.49 -14.72
N GLY A 216 7.42 -15.34 -15.31
CA GLY A 216 7.74 -15.95 -16.59
C GLY A 216 9.03 -15.40 -17.20
N GLU A 217 9.33 -15.87 -18.40
CA GLU A 217 10.48 -15.47 -19.20
C GLU A 217 10.11 -14.28 -20.09
N TYR A 218 10.30 -13.06 -19.56
CA TYR A 218 9.96 -11.83 -20.27
C TYR A 218 11.20 -11.18 -20.86
N ALA A 219 11.08 -10.69 -22.10
CA ALA A 219 12.07 -9.80 -22.67
C ALA A 219 12.10 -8.45 -21.91
N PRO A 220 13.24 -7.72 -21.90
CA PRO A 220 13.35 -6.44 -21.20
C PRO A 220 12.27 -5.41 -21.57
N THR A 221 11.87 -5.35 -22.84
CA THR A 221 10.82 -4.45 -23.32
C THR A 221 9.43 -4.81 -22.80
N GLU A 222 9.15 -6.11 -22.62
CA GLU A 222 7.89 -6.60 -22.08
C GLU A 222 7.78 -6.26 -20.60
N ARG A 223 8.83 -6.55 -19.82
CA ARG A 223 8.90 -6.16 -18.40
C ARG A 223 8.71 -4.66 -18.20
N SER A 224 9.40 -3.84 -19.01
CA SER A 224 9.27 -2.38 -18.94
C SER A 224 7.82 -1.93 -19.19
N THR A 225 7.15 -2.54 -20.17
CA THR A 225 5.75 -2.26 -20.48
C THR A 225 4.83 -2.65 -19.33
N LEU A 226 4.99 -3.86 -18.79
CA LEU A 226 4.17 -4.39 -17.69
C LEU A 226 4.32 -3.58 -16.39
N THR A 227 5.57 -3.28 -16.01
CA THR A 227 5.88 -2.53 -14.79
C THR A 227 5.47 -1.06 -14.90
N THR A 228 5.56 -0.45 -16.08
CA THR A 228 4.99 0.88 -16.34
C THR A 228 3.47 0.86 -16.22
N GLY A 229 2.82 -0.25 -16.57
CA GLY A 229 1.40 -0.50 -16.34
C GLY A 229 1.01 -0.75 -14.87
N GLY A 230 1.97 -0.74 -13.94
CA GLY A 230 1.73 -0.96 -12.51
C GLY A 230 1.79 -2.42 -12.06
N ARG A 231 2.21 -3.34 -12.94
CA ARG A 231 2.29 -4.77 -12.63
C ARG A 231 3.61 -5.13 -11.93
N ILE A 232 3.55 -6.04 -10.96
CA ILE A 232 4.74 -6.69 -10.38
C ILE A 232 5.10 -7.89 -11.27
N VAL A 233 6.35 -7.96 -11.73
CA VAL A 233 6.82 -9.01 -12.65
C VAL A 233 7.91 -9.84 -11.98
N GLY A 234 7.69 -11.14 -11.81
CA GLY A 234 8.73 -12.10 -11.50
C GLY A 234 9.45 -12.53 -12.77
N GLN A 235 10.71 -12.11 -12.93
CA GLN A 235 11.53 -12.56 -14.05
C GLN A 235 12.14 -13.92 -13.72
N SER A 236 11.83 -14.93 -14.53
CA SER A 236 12.64 -16.14 -14.69
C SER A 236 13.44 -16.02 -15.98
N VAL A 237 14.64 -16.59 -16.05
CA VAL A 237 15.42 -16.63 -17.30
C VAL A 237 15.61 -18.08 -17.70
N ALA A 238 15.38 -18.38 -18.99
CA ALA A 238 15.64 -19.71 -19.53
C ALA A 238 17.07 -20.17 -19.20
N LEU A 239 17.20 -21.40 -18.71
CA LEU A 239 18.49 -21.99 -18.36
C LEU A 239 19.01 -22.90 -19.49
N VAL A 240 20.34 -22.97 -19.65
CA VAL A 240 21.01 -23.89 -20.58
C VAL A 240 20.78 -25.35 -20.15
N ASN A 241 20.79 -26.27 -21.11
CA ASN A 241 20.42 -27.69 -20.93
C ASN A 241 18.95 -27.88 -20.55
N GLY A 242 18.08 -27.30 -21.39
CA GLY A 242 16.64 -27.11 -21.16
C GLY A 242 15.83 -28.31 -20.71
N HIS A 243 14.75 -27.98 -19.99
CA HIS A 243 13.50 -28.73 -19.72
C HIS A 243 13.40 -30.14 -20.34
N GLY A 244 14.17 -31.08 -19.79
CA GLY A 244 13.85 -32.51 -19.82
C GLY A 244 13.05 -32.89 -18.57
N LYS A 245 12.54 -34.13 -18.49
CA LYS A 245 11.83 -34.65 -17.31
C LYS A 245 12.68 -34.75 -16.03
N ASP A 246 13.96 -34.45 -16.15
CA ASP A 246 15.03 -34.74 -15.20
C ASP A 246 15.48 -33.46 -14.43
N GLY A 247 15.03 -32.27 -14.86
CA GLY A 247 15.43 -30.99 -14.29
C GLY A 247 16.82 -30.48 -14.71
N TYR A 248 17.30 -29.43 -14.04
CA TYR A 248 18.53 -28.71 -14.39
C TYR A 248 19.71 -29.15 -13.50
N ASN A 249 20.68 -29.89 -14.05
CA ASN A 249 22.02 -29.94 -13.45
C ASN A 249 22.90 -28.86 -14.08
N LEU A 250 23.04 -27.73 -13.37
CA LEU A 250 23.82 -26.57 -13.84
C LEU A 250 25.31 -26.72 -13.57
N TRP A 251 25.70 -27.56 -12.62
CA TRP A 251 27.07 -27.64 -12.11
C TRP A 251 28.12 -28.00 -13.17
N PRO A 252 27.92 -28.99 -14.07
CA PRO A 252 28.91 -29.32 -15.09
C PRO A 252 29.31 -28.13 -15.97
N SER A 253 28.40 -27.15 -16.14
CA SER A 253 28.66 -25.95 -16.95
C SER A 253 29.52 -24.92 -16.22
N ILE A 254 29.50 -24.90 -14.89
CA ILE A 254 30.15 -23.85 -14.08
C ILE A 254 31.26 -24.38 -13.16
N ALA A 255 31.43 -25.70 -13.04
CA ALA A 255 32.40 -26.34 -12.16
C ALA A 255 33.85 -25.86 -12.40
N GLU A 256 34.19 -25.43 -13.63
CA GLU A 256 35.50 -24.89 -13.95
C GLU A 256 35.84 -23.59 -13.19
N TYR A 257 34.82 -22.84 -12.73
CA TYR A 257 35.01 -21.65 -11.91
C TYR A 257 35.31 -21.99 -10.43
N PHE A 258 35.15 -23.26 -10.05
CA PHE A 258 35.22 -23.76 -8.66
C PHE A 258 36.41 -24.71 -8.45
N THR A 259 37.56 -24.38 -9.03
CA THR A 259 38.78 -25.21 -8.96
C THR A 259 39.67 -24.89 -7.76
N SER A 260 39.29 -23.95 -6.91
CA SER A 260 40.05 -23.49 -5.75
C SER A 260 39.16 -23.32 -4.54
N SER A 261 39.65 -23.70 -3.36
CA SER A 261 39.02 -23.39 -2.07
C SER A 261 39.35 -21.98 -1.56
N THR A 262 40.14 -21.20 -2.30
CA THR A 262 40.50 -19.84 -1.90
C THR A 262 39.29 -18.92 -2.13
N PRO A 263 38.84 -18.16 -1.10
CA PRO A 263 37.76 -17.22 -1.27
C PRO A 263 38.02 -16.21 -2.39
N VAL A 264 37.01 -15.97 -3.22
CA VAL A 264 37.05 -14.97 -4.29
C VAL A 264 37.21 -13.59 -3.66
N ALA A 265 38.19 -12.82 -4.14
CA ALA A 265 38.40 -11.47 -3.65
C ALA A 265 37.19 -10.57 -3.95
N GLU A 266 36.89 -9.63 -3.06
CA GLU A 266 35.69 -8.77 -3.17
C GLU A 266 35.58 -8.06 -4.54
N GLY A 267 36.70 -7.58 -5.08
CA GLY A 267 36.74 -6.92 -6.39
C GLY A 267 36.47 -7.83 -7.59
N ASP A 268 36.56 -9.15 -7.41
CA ASP A 268 36.42 -10.15 -8.48
C ASP A 268 35.03 -10.84 -8.45
N LYS A 269 34.25 -10.65 -7.39
CA LYS A 269 32.95 -11.33 -7.21
C LYS A 269 31.96 -11.01 -8.32
N THR A 270 31.86 -9.75 -8.73
CA THR A 270 30.95 -9.33 -9.82
C THR A 270 31.33 -9.99 -11.14
N ALA A 271 32.62 -10.11 -11.46
CA ALA A 271 33.08 -10.74 -12.69
C ALA A 271 32.78 -12.25 -12.69
N LEU A 272 33.04 -12.93 -11.57
CA LEU A 272 32.66 -14.34 -11.41
C LEU A 272 31.15 -14.55 -11.55
N ALA A 273 30.36 -13.70 -10.90
CA ALA A 273 28.90 -13.76 -10.99
C ALA A 273 28.39 -13.60 -12.43
N GLN A 274 28.94 -12.63 -13.18
CA GLN A 274 28.61 -12.45 -14.60
C GLN A 274 28.94 -13.69 -15.43
N ASN A 275 30.11 -14.32 -15.18
CA ASN A 275 30.49 -15.54 -15.87
C ASN A 275 29.53 -16.70 -15.56
N ILE A 276 29.18 -16.90 -14.28
CA ILE A 276 28.22 -17.93 -13.87
C ILE A 276 26.88 -17.72 -14.60
N LEU A 277 26.29 -16.53 -14.50
CA LEU A 277 24.98 -16.24 -15.11
C LEU A 277 25.01 -16.37 -16.63
N SER A 278 26.06 -15.85 -17.28
CA SER A 278 26.20 -15.90 -18.73
C SER A 278 26.39 -17.32 -19.26
N THR A 279 26.95 -18.21 -18.44
CA THR A 279 27.15 -19.62 -18.78
C THR A 279 25.86 -20.43 -18.60
N VAL A 280 25.06 -20.13 -17.57
CA VAL A 280 23.86 -20.92 -17.27
C VAL A 280 22.58 -20.40 -17.91
N MET A 281 22.53 -19.14 -18.34
CA MET A 281 21.33 -18.55 -18.94
C MET A 281 21.37 -18.64 -20.47
N LEU A 282 20.29 -19.12 -21.06
CA LEU A 282 20.14 -19.18 -22.51
C LEU A 282 20.06 -17.77 -23.13
N TYR A 283 19.45 -16.83 -22.40
CA TYR A 283 19.31 -15.43 -22.79
C TYR A 283 19.84 -14.51 -21.66
N PRO A 284 21.17 -14.35 -21.52
CA PRO A 284 21.74 -13.53 -20.43
C PRO A 284 21.27 -12.07 -20.45
N ASP A 285 20.95 -11.53 -21.62
CA ASP A 285 20.42 -10.16 -21.77
C ASP A 285 19.00 -9.99 -21.19
N GLU A 286 18.30 -11.08 -20.88
CA GLU A 286 17.00 -11.05 -20.20
C GLU A 286 17.15 -10.99 -18.67
N PHE A 287 18.34 -11.23 -18.13
CA PHE A 287 18.60 -11.08 -16.70
C PHE A 287 18.25 -9.65 -16.24
N PRO A 288 17.52 -9.48 -15.13
CA PRO A 288 17.07 -8.17 -14.73
C PRO A 288 18.24 -7.30 -14.25
N THR A 289 18.06 -5.99 -14.35
CA THR A 289 18.99 -5.00 -13.81
C THR A 289 18.55 -4.53 -12.42
N PRO A 290 19.47 -4.07 -11.55
CA PRO A 290 19.13 -3.53 -10.23
C PRO A 290 18.05 -2.43 -10.27
N ALA A 291 18.05 -1.61 -11.32
CA ALA A 291 17.11 -0.50 -11.47
C ALA A 291 15.66 -0.96 -11.62
N GLU A 292 15.43 -2.14 -12.21
CA GLU A 292 14.10 -2.69 -12.42
C GLU A 292 13.41 -3.12 -11.12
N GLY A 293 14.16 -3.31 -10.03
CA GLY A 293 13.61 -3.63 -8.71
C GLY A 293 12.97 -2.43 -7.99
N THR A 294 13.14 -1.21 -8.54
CA THR A 294 12.54 0.00 -7.98
C THR A 294 11.12 0.20 -8.52
N PRO A 295 10.11 0.42 -7.65
CA PRO A 295 8.74 0.71 -8.08
C PRO A 295 8.64 1.91 -9.03
N THR A 296 7.94 1.72 -10.14
CA THR A 296 7.50 2.80 -11.03
C THR A 296 6.47 3.69 -10.34
N PRO A 297 6.13 4.87 -10.88
CA PRO A 297 5.06 5.71 -10.34
C PRO A 297 3.69 5.02 -10.24
N ASN A 298 3.46 3.98 -11.05
CA ASN A 298 2.24 3.17 -11.03
C ASN A 298 2.35 1.94 -10.11
N GLY A 299 3.46 1.79 -9.38
CA GLY A 299 3.67 0.75 -8.38
C GLY A 299 4.20 -0.59 -8.91
N GLY A 300 4.46 -0.71 -10.22
CA GLY A 300 5.03 -1.92 -10.82
C GLY A 300 6.54 -1.97 -10.67
N TYR A 301 7.12 -3.17 -10.55
CA TYR A 301 8.56 -3.42 -10.44
C TYR A 301 8.86 -4.87 -10.77
N VAL A 302 10.14 -5.18 -10.95
CA VAL A 302 10.61 -6.55 -11.19
C VAL A 302 11.07 -7.18 -9.87
N LEU A 303 10.88 -8.50 -9.78
CA LEU A 303 11.48 -9.41 -8.81
C LEU A 303 12.31 -10.42 -9.60
N TRP A 304 13.44 -10.86 -9.09
CA TRP A 304 14.11 -12.02 -9.70
C TRP A 304 13.54 -13.30 -9.10
N MET A 305 12.80 -14.03 -9.91
CA MET A 305 12.02 -15.22 -9.52
C MET A 305 12.39 -16.39 -10.41
N GLN A 306 13.67 -16.77 -10.35
CA GLN A 306 14.21 -17.85 -11.16
C GLN A 306 13.52 -19.18 -10.83
N ASP A 307 12.98 -19.79 -11.87
CA ASP A 307 12.45 -21.15 -11.81
C ASP A 307 13.61 -22.15 -11.75
N PHE A 308 13.58 -23.03 -10.74
CA PHE A 308 14.56 -24.08 -10.56
C PHE A 308 13.86 -25.43 -10.46
N GLU A 309 14.18 -26.30 -11.41
CA GLU A 309 13.65 -27.65 -11.51
C GLU A 309 14.74 -28.69 -11.27
N PHE A 310 14.45 -29.73 -10.48
CA PHE A 310 15.38 -30.85 -10.28
C PHE A 310 14.62 -32.13 -9.94
N THR A 311 14.85 -33.22 -10.67
CA THR A 311 14.33 -34.54 -10.30
C THR A 311 15.38 -35.32 -9.51
N PRO A 312 15.10 -35.77 -8.26
CA PRO A 312 16.05 -36.55 -7.49
C PRO A 312 16.52 -37.80 -8.22
N GLY A 313 17.84 -38.02 -8.28
CA GLY A 313 18.46 -39.13 -8.98
C GLY A 313 18.68 -38.92 -10.48
N ALA A 314 18.24 -37.79 -11.06
CA ALA A 314 18.56 -37.41 -12.43
C ALA A 314 20.01 -36.95 -12.62
N ALA A 315 20.60 -36.41 -11.56
CA ALA A 315 21.99 -35.95 -11.47
C ALA A 315 22.48 -36.11 -10.03
N PRO A 316 23.80 -36.08 -9.80
CA PRO A 316 24.35 -36.10 -8.45
C PRO A 316 23.75 -34.98 -7.62
N THR A 317 23.25 -35.31 -6.43
CA THR A 317 22.49 -34.37 -5.58
C THR A 317 23.31 -33.11 -5.27
N ASP A 318 24.57 -33.26 -4.85
CA ASP A 318 25.41 -32.12 -4.48
C ASP A 318 25.67 -31.18 -5.66
N GLU A 319 25.85 -31.72 -6.86
CA GLU A 319 26.01 -30.94 -8.08
C GLU A 319 24.77 -30.08 -8.35
N ALA A 320 23.57 -30.67 -8.26
CA ALA A 320 22.32 -29.94 -8.49
C ALA A 320 22.18 -28.75 -7.52
N TYR A 321 22.34 -28.98 -6.21
CA TYR A 321 22.23 -27.93 -5.20
C TYR A 321 23.38 -26.92 -5.27
N ALA A 322 24.61 -27.35 -5.56
CA ALA A 322 25.74 -26.45 -5.76
C ALA A 322 25.50 -25.51 -6.95
N GLY A 323 24.96 -26.04 -8.05
CA GLY A 323 24.56 -25.26 -9.22
C GLY A 323 23.53 -24.18 -8.87
N VAL A 324 22.44 -24.57 -8.20
CA VAL A 324 21.37 -23.64 -7.79
C VAL A 324 21.90 -22.55 -6.85
N LEU A 325 22.68 -22.91 -5.82
CA LEU A 325 23.28 -21.95 -4.88
C LEU A 325 24.27 -21.00 -5.56
N ALA A 326 25.10 -21.49 -6.50
CA ALA A 326 26.02 -20.65 -7.26
C ALA A 326 25.28 -19.60 -8.11
N VAL A 327 24.16 -19.98 -8.74
CA VAL A 327 23.32 -19.06 -9.51
C VAL A 327 22.67 -18.01 -8.62
N MET A 328 22.08 -18.41 -7.48
CA MET A 328 21.50 -17.46 -6.53
C MET A 328 22.55 -16.50 -5.96
N TRP A 329 23.74 -17.01 -5.63
CA TRP A 329 24.88 -16.18 -5.22
C TRP A 329 25.26 -15.17 -6.30
N ALA A 330 25.39 -15.63 -7.54
CA ALA A 330 25.76 -14.78 -8.67
C ALA A 330 24.71 -13.68 -8.88
N GLY A 331 23.42 -14.02 -8.89
CA GLY A 331 22.37 -13.02 -9.01
C GLY A 331 22.39 -12.02 -7.86
N LYS A 332 22.65 -12.44 -6.61
CA LYS A 332 22.81 -11.52 -5.48
C LYS A 332 23.99 -10.55 -5.66
N GLN A 333 25.12 -11.02 -6.22
CA GLN A 333 26.26 -10.14 -6.51
C GLN A 333 25.95 -9.07 -7.57
N ILE A 334 25.09 -9.39 -8.55
CA ILE A 334 24.73 -8.45 -9.63
C ILE A 334 23.61 -7.50 -9.21
N LEU A 335 22.59 -8.03 -8.55
CA LEU A 335 21.36 -7.32 -8.24
C LEU A 335 21.43 -6.52 -6.92
N GLY A 336 22.27 -6.98 -5.98
CA GLY A 336 22.43 -6.37 -4.67
C GLY A 336 21.13 -6.37 -3.85
N ASP A 337 20.92 -5.30 -3.09
CA ASP A 337 19.69 -5.10 -2.28
C ASP A 337 18.60 -4.32 -3.03
N ALA A 338 18.87 -3.90 -4.27
CA ALA A 338 17.93 -3.14 -5.08
C ALA A 338 16.81 -4.03 -5.67
N MET A 339 17.06 -5.34 -5.75
CA MET A 339 16.12 -6.34 -6.25
C MET A 339 15.84 -7.35 -5.15
N LYS A 340 14.58 -7.74 -4.97
CA LYS A 340 14.27 -8.91 -4.17
C LYS A 340 14.48 -10.18 -4.99
N ILE A 341 15.08 -11.19 -4.37
CA ILE A 341 15.36 -12.50 -4.96
C ILE A 341 14.45 -13.52 -4.31
N ILE A 342 13.47 -14.01 -5.06
CA ILE A 342 12.42 -14.92 -4.57
C ILE A 342 12.32 -16.08 -5.57
N PRO A 343 13.21 -17.08 -5.52
CA PRO A 343 13.19 -18.18 -6.48
C PRO A 343 11.86 -18.95 -6.44
N VAL A 344 11.60 -19.66 -7.54
CA VAL A 344 10.49 -20.58 -7.69
C VAL A 344 11.05 -22.00 -7.75
N PRO A 345 11.37 -22.63 -6.60
CA PRO A 345 11.88 -23.99 -6.60
C PRO A 345 10.76 -25.00 -6.78
N SER A 346 11.06 -26.06 -7.52
CA SER A 346 10.15 -27.18 -7.65
C SER A 346 10.06 -28.03 -6.38
N SER A 347 8.94 -28.76 -6.25
CA SER A 347 8.62 -29.51 -5.01
C SER A 347 9.73 -30.46 -4.55
N SER A 348 10.50 -31.02 -5.47
CA SER A 348 11.61 -31.93 -5.18
C SER A 348 12.82 -31.23 -4.56
N LEU A 349 13.06 -29.97 -4.90
CA LEU A 349 14.16 -29.19 -4.33
C LEU A 349 13.93 -28.84 -2.86
N PHE A 350 12.69 -28.59 -2.44
CA PHE A 350 12.43 -28.18 -1.06
C PHE A 350 11.78 -29.26 -0.19
N LYS A 351 11.50 -30.45 -0.71
CA LYS A 351 10.94 -31.57 0.08
C LYS A 351 11.88 -32.74 0.20
N THR A 352 12.23 -33.36 -0.93
CA THR A 352 12.89 -34.67 -0.95
C THR A 352 14.39 -34.60 -0.72
N LEU A 353 15.03 -33.46 -1.04
CA LEU A 353 16.46 -33.21 -0.80
C LEU A 353 17.37 -34.37 -1.28
N GLY A 354 17.15 -34.85 -2.51
CA GLY A 354 17.91 -35.97 -3.08
C GLY A 354 17.22 -37.33 -2.90
N THR A 355 18.02 -38.40 -2.88
CA THR A 355 17.55 -39.79 -2.70
C THR A 355 18.15 -40.39 -1.43
N GLU A 356 17.67 -41.56 -1.00
CA GLU A 356 18.28 -42.27 0.15
C GLU A 356 19.75 -42.64 -0.10
N ALA A 357 20.11 -42.93 -1.35
CA ALA A 357 21.48 -43.29 -1.73
C ALA A 357 22.41 -42.08 -1.90
N GLU A 358 21.85 -40.93 -2.28
CA GLU A 358 22.55 -39.67 -2.49
C GLU A 358 21.73 -38.54 -1.85
N PRO A 359 21.76 -38.42 -0.51
CA PRO A 359 21.08 -37.36 0.20
C PRO A 359 21.80 -36.02 -0.01
N TYR A 360 21.07 -34.93 0.09
CA TYR A 360 21.65 -33.60 0.22
C TYR A 360 22.57 -33.53 1.45
N ASP A 361 23.76 -32.95 1.27
CA ASP A 361 24.74 -32.65 2.32
C ASP A 361 25.20 -31.20 2.19
N SER A 362 24.75 -30.35 3.10
CA SER A 362 25.00 -28.91 2.99
C SER A 362 26.47 -28.56 3.25
N ASP A 363 27.11 -29.30 4.17
CA ASP A 363 28.51 -29.09 4.53
C ASP A 363 29.44 -29.51 3.39
N HIS A 364 29.15 -30.60 2.70
CA HIS A 364 29.91 -31.05 1.53
C HIS A 364 29.79 -30.05 0.37
N ILE A 365 28.60 -29.52 0.10
CA ILE A 365 28.38 -28.53 -0.96
C ILE A 365 29.15 -27.23 -0.71
N ILE A 366 29.19 -26.73 0.53
CA ILE A 366 29.85 -25.44 0.83
C ILE A 366 31.37 -25.59 1.07
N ASN A 367 31.82 -26.68 1.67
CA ASN A 367 33.22 -26.86 2.05
C ASN A 367 34.01 -27.74 1.07
N GLY A 368 33.30 -28.40 0.16
CA GLY A 368 33.85 -29.37 -0.75
C GLY A 368 34.42 -30.61 -0.05
N ASP A 369 35.21 -31.36 -0.81
CA ASP A 369 35.99 -32.49 -0.31
C ASP A 369 37.46 -32.41 -0.77
N GLY A 370 38.23 -33.45 -0.48
CA GLY A 370 39.65 -33.52 -0.86
C GLY A 370 39.93 -33.59 -2.37
N THR A 371 38.88 -33.66 -3.20
CA THR A 371 38.92 -33.80 -4.66
C THR A 371 38.23 -32.62 -5.35
N THR A 372 37.05 -32.20 -4.87
CA THR A 372 36.22 -31.15 -5.47
C THR A 372 35.97 -30.03 -4.46
N PRO A 373 36.46 -28.80 -4.69
CA PRO A 373 36.26 -27.68 -3.77
C PRO A 373 34.82 -27.18 -3.64
N TYR A 374 33.94 -27.51 -4.59
CA TYR A 374 32.57 -27.01 -4.67
C TYR A 374 32.48 -25.49 -4.40
N LEU A 375 31.59 -25.04 -3.51
CA LEU A 375 31.30 -23.61 -3.31
C LEU A 375 32.22 -22.92 -2.29
N THR A 376 33.33 -23.56 -1.87
CA THR A 376 34.20 -22.98 -0.82
C THR A 376 34.73 -21.61 -1.19
N SER A 377 35.01 -21.36 -2.47
CA SER A 377 35.47 -20.05 -2.95
C SER A 377 34.46 -18.93 -2.78
N LEU A 378 33.16 -19.23 -2.63
CA LEU A 378 32.11 -18.23 -2.44
C LEU A 378 32.04 -17.69 -1.00
N GLY A 379 32.67 -18.38 -0.05
CA GLY A 379 32.69 -17.97 1.35
C GLY A 379 31.32 -18.02 2.04
N LEU A 380 30.45 -18.95 1.61
CA LEU A 380 29.16 -19.21 2.27
C LEU A 380 29.39 -19.82 3.66
N THR A 381 28.49 -19.52 4.59
CA THR A 381 28.52 -20.06 5.95
C THR A 381 27.47 -21.16 6.09
N GLY A 382 27.89 -22.32 6.61
CA GLY A 382 27.02 -23.45 6.91
C GLY A 382 26.02 -23.15 8.03
N LEU A 383 24.98 -23.96 8.10
CA LEU A 383 24.01 -23.90 9.19
C LEU A 383 24.51 -24.73 10.39
N PRO A 384 24.01 -24.46 11.62
CA PRO A 384 24.24 -25.35 12.74
C PRO A 384 23.67 -26.75 12.45
N VAL A 385 24.23 -27.78 13.07
CA VAL A 385 23.73 -29.16 12.97
C VAL A 385 22.24 -29.23 13.36
N ASN A 386 21.44 -29.96 12.58
CA ASN A 386 20.02 -30.17 12.89
C ASN A 386 19.88 -31.16 14.07
N PRO A 387 19.27 -30.76 15.20
CA PRO A 387 19.13 -31.62 16.38
C PRO A 387 18.12 -32.78 16.20
N ALA A 388 17.27 -32.76 15.18
CA ALA A 388 16.23 -33.77 14.92
C ALA A 388 16.74 -34.96 14.05
N GLU A 389 17.99 -35.36 14.23
CA GLU A 389 18.83 -36.19 13.34
C GLU A 389 18.40 -37.68 13.14
N GLY A 390 17.10 -37.98 13.02
CA GLY A 390 16.59 -39.28 12.62
C GLY A 390 16.46 -39.42 11.09
N SER A 391 17.31 -40.26 10.49
CA SER A 391 17.32 -40.77 9.10
C SER A 391 17.34 -39.75 7.93
N GLY A 392 17.85 -38.52 8.11
CA GLY A 392 18.14 -37.61 6.97
C GLY A 392 18.45 -36.17 7.39
N GLY A 393 19.44 -36.01 8.28
CA GLY A 393 19.69 -34.91 9.21
C GLY A 393 20.19 -33.56 8.68
N GLU A 394 19.68 -33.10 7.54
CA GLU A 394 19.96 -31.75 7.03
C GLU A 394 18.77 -30.79 7.24
N TRP A 395 19.08 -29.50 7.32
CA TRP A 395 18.06 -28.47 7.18
C TRP A 395 17.63 -28.34 5.71
N ASN A 396 16.44 -27.80 5.48
CA ASN A 396 16.02 -27.41 4.15
C ASN A 396 17.04 -26.46 3.49
N PHE A 397 17.49 -26.76 2.27
CA PHE A 397 18.54 -25.98 1.59
C PHE A 397 18.18 -24.50 1.40
N LEU A 398 16.89 -24.15 1.29
CA LEU A 398 16.43 -22.76 1.23
C LEU A 398 16.77 -21.99 2.50
N SER A 399 16.91 -22.68 3.64
CA SER A 399 17.40 -22.08 4.89
C SER A 399 18.85 -21.64 4.75
N LEU A 400 19.69 -22.40 4.05
CA LEU A 400 21.09 -22.07 3.82
C LEU A 400 21.19 -20.84 2.91
N ALA A 401 20.41 -20.83 1.82
CA ALA A 401 20.34 -19.67 0.92
C ALA A 401 19.88 -18.40 1.65
N TYR A 402 18.84 -18.50 2.49
CA TYR A 402 18.31 -17.39 3.26
C TYR A 402 19.28 -16.89 4.34
N ALA A 403 19.90 -17.79 5.10
CA ALA A 403 20.87 -17.44 6.14
C ALA A 403 22.10 -16.71 5.58
N ASN A 404 22.46 -17.00 4.33
CA ASN A 404 23.54 -16.33 3.60
C ASN A 404 23.09 -15.08 2.83
N GLY A 405 21.81 -14.66 2.96
CA GLY A 405 21.27 -13.47 2.30
C GLY A 405 21.18 -13.57 0.78
N LEU A 406 21.13 -14.80 0.24
CA LEU A 406 21.03 -15.04 -1.20
C LEU A 406 19.61 -14.89 -1.72
N ILE A 407 18.61 -15.06 -0.84
CA ILE A 407 17.18 -14.96 -1.15
C ILE A 407 16.45 -14.16 -0.07
N ASP A 408 15.33 -13.55 -0.42
CA ASP A 408 14.43 -12.81 0.47
C ASP A 408 13.19 -13.63 0.87
N GLY A 409 13.01 -14.80 0.25
CA GLY A 409 11.90 -15.72 0.42
C GLY A 409 11.83 -16.69 -0.75
N PHE A 410 10.77 -17.48 -0.87
CA PHE A 410 10.56 -18.34 -2.05
C PHE A 410 9.08 -18.51 -2.38
N ILE A 411 8.77 -18.90 -3.62
CA ILE A 411 7.44 -19.40 -4.00
C ILE A 411 7.57 -20.84 -4.46
N GLY A 412 7.23 -21.80 -3.60
CA GLY A 412 7.42 -23.22 -3.91
C GLY A 412 6.33 -23.74 -4.85
N GLN A 413 6.70 -24.46 -5.91
CA GLN A 413 5.73 -25.19 -6.73
C GLN A 413 5.29 -26.47 -6.00
N GLN A 414 3.98 -26.72 -5.96
CA GLN A 414 3.39 -27.92 -5.35
C GLN A 414 2.58 -28.73 -6.38
N TYR A 415 3.19 -29.80 -6.89
CA TYR A 415 2.60 -30.69 -7.90
C TYR A 415 1.84 -31.89 -7.32
N ASN A 416 1.49 -31.87 -6.03
CA ASN A 416 0.76 -32.98 -5.40
C ASN A 416 -0.76 -32.83 -5.58
N SER A 417 -1.39 -33.81 -6.22
CA SER A 417 -2.85 -33.93 -6.42
C SER A 417 -3.71 -33.88 -5.14
N THR A 418 -3.14 -34.22 -3.99
CA THR A 418 -3.83 -34.30 -2.69
C THR A 418 -3.67 -33.02 -1.87
N PHE A 419 -2.59 -32.27 -2.10
CA PHE A 419 -2.20 -31.12 -1.30
C PHE A 419 -2.01 -29.90 -2.19
N THR A 420 -3.12 -29.25 -2.53
CA THR A 420 -3.13 -28.02 -3.34
C THR A 420 -2.63 -26.85 -2.50
N GLY A 421 -1.61 -26.14 -2.99
CA GLY A 421 -1.15 -24.90 -2.40
C GLY A 421 -0.60 -25.00 -0.97
N SER A 422 -0.24 -26.19 -0.48
CA SER A 422 0.15 -26.36 0.92
C SER A 422 1.53 -26.97 1.12
N VAL A 423 2.09 -26.72 2.31
CA VAL A 423 3.29 -27.40 2.79
C VAL A 423 2.92 -28.83 3.16
N THR A 424 3.57 -29.81 2.51
CA THR A 424 3.24 -31.23 2.69
C THR A 424 4.04 -31.85 3.83
N PRO A 425 3.54 -32.94 4.46
CA PRO A 425 4.22 -33.59 5.59
C PRO A 425 5.63 -34.12 5.30
N ASP A 426 5.98 -34.32 4.03
CA ASP A 426 7.30 -34.71 3.54
C ASP A 426 8.25 -33.51 3.34
N THR A 427 7.81 -32.29 3.61
CA THR A 427 8.67 -31.09 3.56
C THR A 427 9.68 -31.12 4.69
N LYS A 428 10.96 -31.00 4.36
CA LYS A 428 12.05 -30.95 5.35
C LYS A 428 11.99 -29.68 6.19
N GLU A 429 12.37 -29.81 7.45
CA GLU A 429 12.37 -28.72 8.42
C GLU A 429 13.31 -27.59 8.02
N PHE A 430 12.89 -26.36 8.33
CA PHE A 430 13.66 -25.16 8.08
C PHE A 430 14.38 -24.71 9.34
N TYR A 431 15.60 -24.18 9.17
CA TYR A 431 16.38 -23.66 10.30
C TYR A 431 15.78 -22.35 10.85
N SER A 432 15.27 -21.48 9.97
CA SER A 432 14.70 -20.20 10.35
C SER A 432 13.19 -20.19 10.18
N ALA A 433 12.47 -20.03 11.29
CA ALA A 433 11.03 -19.76 11.26
C ALA A 433 10.68 -18.41 10.60
N ALA A 434 11.67 -17.54 10.32
CA ALA A 434 11.42 -16.23 9.75
C ALA A 434 11.40 -16.20 8.21
N LEU A 435 11.85 -17.27 7.54
CA LEU A 435 11.94 -17.35 6.08
C LEU A 435 10.56 -17.12 5.44
N PRO A 436 10.38 -16.02 4.69
CA PRO A 436 9.13 -15.77 4.00
C PRO A 436 8.88 -16.75 2.86
N TYR A 437 7.63 -17.17 2.68
CA TYR A 437 7.28 -18.07 1.59
C TYR A 437 5.82 -17.96 1.15
N ALA A 438 5.52 -18.51 -0.02
CA ALA A 438 4.19 -18.91 -0.45
C ALA A 438 4.26 -20.23 -1.23
N ILE A 439 3.16 -21.00 -1.26
CA ILE A 439 3.08 -22.24 -2.04
C ILE A 439 2.09 -22.07 -3.19
N MET A 440 2.62 -22.29 -4.39
CA MET A 440 1.88 -22.23 -5.64
C MET A 440 1.21 -23.57 -5.94
N SER A 441 -0.02 -23.49 -6.46
CA SER A 441 -0.76 -24.66 -6.98
C SER A 441 -0.48 -24.89 -8.47
N ALA A 442 -0.73 -26.10 -8.96
CA ALA A 442 -0.58 -26.45 -10.36
C ALA A 442 -1.95 -26.54 -11.03
N TYR A 443 -2.28 -25.61 -11.93
CA TYR A 443 -3.58 -25.63 -12.61
C TYR A 443 -3.73 -26.87 -13.51
N GLN A 444 -2.64 -27.36 -14.11
CA GLN A 444 -2.68 -28.55 -14.96
C GLN A 444 -3.08 -29.83 -14.23
N ASP A 445 -2.95 -29.94 -12.91
CA ASP A 445 -3.35 -31.16 -12.22
C ASP A 445 -4.88 -31.16 -12.06
N PRO A 446 -5.63 -31.93 -12.89
CA PRO A 446 -7.08 -31.83 -12.92
C PRO A 446 -7.67 -32.25 -11.58
N SER A 447 -6.97 -33.03 -10.77
CA SER A 447 -7.43 -33.41 -9.43
C SER A 447 -7.42 -32.24 -8.44
N GLN A 448 -6.48 -31.31 -8.59
CA GLN A 448 -6.46 -30.06 -7.83
C GLN A 448 -7.67 -29.20 -8.25
N VAL A 449 -7.94 -29.06 -9.55
CA VAL A 449 -8.92 -28.10 -10.09
C VAL A 449 -10.37 -28.63 -10.20
N ALA A 450 -10.55 -29.94 -10.39
CA ALA A 450 -11.86 -30.57 -10.68
C ALA A 450 -12.76 -30.75 -9.46
N THR A 451 -12.24 -30.62 -8.23
CA THR A 451 -13.03 -30.84 -7.00
C THR A 451 -13.91 -29.65 -6.60
N GLY A 452 -13.78 -28.51 -7.29
CA GLY A 452 -14.72 -27.39 -7.19
C GLY A 452 -14.83 -26.81 -5.78
N GLY A 453 -13.81 -26.08 -5.33
CA GLY A 453 -13.88 -25.28 -4.10
C GLY A 453 -12.73 -24.28 -3.98
N PRO A 454 -12.75 -23.41 -2.96
CA PRO A 454 -11.57 -22.68 -2.54
C PRO A 454 -10.53 -23.63 -1.94
N TRP A 455 -9.26 -23.46 -2.31
CA TRP A 455 -8.11 -24.16 -1.72
C TRP A 455 -7.28 -23.18 -0.92
N ASN A 456 -6.58 -23.67 0.10
CA ASN A 456 -5.63 -22.83 0.83
C ASN A 456 -4.35 -22.71 0.00
N SER A 457 -3.73 -21.53 0.07
CA SER A 457 -2.36 -21.31 -0.37
C SER A 457 -1.56 -20.89 0.85
N ASP A 458 -0.73 -21.79 1.36
CA ASP A 458 0.07 -21.57 2.55
C ASP A 458 1.10 -20.48 2.24
N TYR A 459 1.17 -19.49 3.13
CA TYR A 459 2.20 -18.46 3.08
C TYR A 459 2.67 -18.11 4.48
N TYR A 460 3.85 -17.50 4.57
CA TYR A 460 4.36 -16.95 5.81
C TYR A 460 5.16 -15.67 5.56
N ASN A 461 5.00 -14.75 6.51
CA ASN A 461 5.69 -13.46 6.53
C ASN A 461 5.48 -12.68 5.22
N THR A 462 6.36 -11.72 4.93
CA THR A 462 6.12 -10.72 3.89
C THR A 462 6.91 -11.03 2.63
N ILE A 463 6.24 -11.56 1.62
CA ILE A 463 6.66 -11.49 0.21
C ILE A 463 5.54 -10.85 -0.61
N PRO A 464 5.84 -10.29 -1.80
CA PRO A 464 4.83 -9.60 -2.60
C PRO A 464 3.64 -10.48 -3.00
N PHE A 465 3.82 -11.80 -3.06
CA PHE A 465 2.78 -12.76 -3.43
C PHE A 465 2.59 -13.80 -2.32
N HIS A 466 1.36 -13.96 -1.84
CA HIS A 466 0.94 -14.92 -0.84
C HIS A 466 0.22 -16.14 -1.44
N ALA A 467 -0.07 -16.12 -2.74
CA ALA A 467 -0.65 -17.24 -3.45
C ALA A 467 -0.26 -17.19 -4.93
N GLY A 468 -0.11 -18.36 -5.54
CA GLY A 468 0.26 -18.47 -6.94
C GLY A 468 -0.35 -19.67 -7.62
N VAL A 469 -0.39 -19.62 -8.95
CA VAL A 469 -0.83 -20.73 -9.80
C VAL A 469 0.05 -20.82 -11.03
N TRP A 470 0.44 -22.06 -11.37
CA TRP A 470 1.19 -22.37 -12.59
C TRP A 470 0.27 -22.77 -13.75
N TRP A 471 0.61 -22.32 -14.96
CA TRP A 471 -0.15 -22.54 -16.21
C TRP A 471 0.75 -22.94 -17.41
N GLU A 472 0.64 -24.19 -17.82
CA GLU A 472 0.93 -24.73 -19.18
C GLU A 472 -0.28 -24.52 -20.14
N GLY A 473 -0.25 -23.45 -20.95
CA GLY A 473 -1.30 -23.16 -21.95
C GLY A 473 -2.39 -22.19 -21.48
N ASP A 474 -3.55 -22.18 -22.17
CA ASP A 474 -4.58 -21.12 -22.10
C ASP A 474 -5.00 -20.73 -20.65
N VAL A 475 -4.62 -19.51 -20.25
CA VAL A 475 -5.00 -18.87 -18.99
C VAL A 475 -6.51 -18.61 -18.97
N ASP A 476 -7.19 -19.05 -17.90
CA ASP A 476 -8.57 -18.64 -17.61
C ASP A 476 -8.57 -17.24 -16.98
N PRO A 477 -9.02 -16.19 -17.71
CA PRO A 477 -9.02 -14.82 -17.21
C PRO A 477 -10.01 -14.60 -16.05
N SER A 478 -10.92 -15.55 -15.80
CA SER A 478 -11.86 -15.49 -14.69
C SER A 478 -11.34 -16.15 -13.41
N TRP A 479 -10.20 -16.84 -13.48
CA TRP A 479 -9.62 -17.53 -12.33
C TRP A 479 -9.24 -16.54 -11.23
N GLY A 480 -9.61 -16.85 -9.98
CA GLY A 480 -9.28 -16.02 -8.83
C GLY A 480 -10.00 -14.66 -8.75
N GLN A 481 -10.91 -14.30 -9.66
CA GLN A 481 -11.63 -13.01 -9.66
C GLN A 481 -12.92 -13.03 -8.79
N PRO A 482 -13.24 -12.00 -7.97
CA PRO A 482 -14.58 -11.74 -7.47
C PRO A 482 -15.45 -11.23 -8.64
N PRO A 483 -16.77 -11.45 -8.60
CA PRO A 483 -17.55 -12.08 -7.53
C PRO A 483 -17.62 -13.60 -7.67
N SER A 484 -16.59 -14.29 -8.20
CA SER A 484 -16.65 -15.75 -8.26
C SER A 484 -16.93 -16.28 -6.86
N THR A 485 -18.02 -17.02 -6.72
CA THR A 485 -18.42 -17.63 -5.44
C THR A 485 -17.43 -18.70 -4.96
N ASN A 486 -16.34 -18.90 -5.72
CA ASN A 486 -15.32 -19.91 -5.58
C ASN A 486 -13.94 -19.29 -5.82
N GLN A 487 -13.55 -18.24 -5.07
CA GLN A 487 -12.13 -17.82 -5.01
C GLN A 487 -11.28 -19.09 -4.90
N LYS A 488 -10.40 -19.34 -5.88
CA LYS A 488 -9.78 -20.66 -6.03
C LYS A 488 -8.64 -20.88 -5.06
N LEU A 489 -7.88 -19.82 -4.74
CA LEU A 489 -6.86 -19.85 -3.70
C LEU A 489 -7.18 -18.81 -2.62
N ILE A 490 -7.11 -19.25 -1.37
CA ILE A 490 -7.22 -18.45 -0.16
C ILE A 490 -5.83 -18.43 0.48
N PRO A 491 -5.11 -17.31 0.41
CA PRO A 491 -3.88 -17.13 1.17
C PRO A 491 -4.12 -17.45 2.66
N THR A 492 -3.44 -18.47 3.17
CA THR A 492 -3.59 -18.97 4.53
C THR A 492 -2.25 -18.86 5.25
N PRO A 493 -2.15 -18.10 6.36
CA PRO A 493 -0.89 -17.95 7.07
C PRO A 493 -0.56 -19.24 7.81
N VAL A 494 0.53 -19.90 7.40
CA VAL A 494 1.02 -21.16 7.98
C VAL A 494 2.53 -21.01 8.22
N PRO A 495 3.06 -21.24 9.42
CA PRO A 495 4.52 -21.22 9.62
C PRO A 495 5.18 -22.44 8.97
N LEU A 496 6.43 -22.29 8.52
CA LEU A 496 7.23 -23.43 8.06
C LEU A 496 7.44 -24.44 9.20
N PRO A 497 7.58 -25.74 8.89
CA PRO A 497 7.97 -26.73 9.88
C PRO A 497 9.38 -26.42 10.39
N THR A 498 9.50 -26.26 11.72
CA THR A 498 10.76 -26.04 12.44
C THR A 498 10.77 -26.91 13.70
N THR A 499 11.96 -27.26 14.21
CA THR A 499 12.13 -28.02 15.47
C THR A 499 11.77 -27.23 16.72
#